data_AF-A0A645GXG3-F1
#
_entry.id   AF-A0A645GXG3-F1
#
_cell.length_a   1.000
_cell.length_b   1.000
_cell.length_c   1.000
_cell.angle_alpha   90.00
_cell.angle_beta   90.00
_cell.angle_gamma   90.00
#
_symmetry.space_group_name_H-M   'P 1'
#
loop_
_entity.id
_entity.type
_entity.pdbx_description
1 polymer ?
#
loop_
_entity_poly.entity_id
_entity_poly.type
_entity_poly.pdbx_seq_one_letter_code
_entity_poly.pdbx_strand_id
1 'polypeptide(L)' 'MNPETAYENVGKKGFRDYVGDQPDIYEALPDIQKRARQKYIEYASRMPNIRIIPCMEQNRLKSIEVIGALIDEQISFLLA' A
#
# COMPACT_ATOMS: atom_id res chain seq x y z
N MET A 1 3.69 -3.13 -8.10
CA MET A 1 4.54 -2.15 -7.41
C MET A 1 5.90 -2.78 -7.23
N ASN A 2 6.91 -2.21 -7.89
CA ASN A 2 8.30 -2.58 -7.65
C ASN A 2 8.67 -2.10 -6.22
N PRO A 3 9.19 -2.97 -5.33
CA PRO A 3 9.70 -2.56 -4.03
C PRO A 3 10.75 -1.43 -4.10
N GLU A 4 11.51 -1.36 -5.20
CA GLU A 4 12.54 -0.32 -5.38
C GLU A 4 11.93 1.08 -5.53
N THR A 5 10.78 1.23 -6.21
CA THR A 5 10.08 2.53 -6.31
C THR A 5 9.29 2.90 -5.06
N ALA A 6 9.15 1.98 -4.11
CA ALA A 6 8.49 2.26 -2.83
C ALA A 6 9.32 3.22 -1.96
N TYR A 7 10.63 3.00 -1.94
CA TYR A 7 11.57 3.83 -1.21
C TYR A 7 11.66 5.25 -1.80
N GLU A 8 11.64 5.38 -3.12
CA GLU A 8 11.60 6.69 -3.80
C GLU A 8 10.41 7.54 -3.35
N ASN A 9 9.28 6.91 -3.03
CA ASN A 9 8.11 7.63 -2.52
C ASN A 9 8.26 8.11 -1.08
N VAL A 10 9.13 7.48 -0.27
CA VAL A 10 9.46 7.98 1.08
C VAL A 10 10.12 9.34 0.97
N GLY A 11 11.09 9.50 0.07
CA GLY A 11 11.76 10.79 -0.17
C GLY A 11 10.82 11.90 -0.64
N LYS A 12 9.67 11.56 -1.23
CA LYS A 12 8.65 12.53 -1.67
C LYS A 12 7.72 13.00 -0.55
N LYS A 13 7.79 12.40 0.65
CA LYS A 13 6.94 12.79 1.79
C LYS A 13 7.28 14.16 2.38
N GLY A 14 8.46 14.70 2.04
CA GLY A 14 8.92 16.00 2.53
C GLY A 14 9.27 15.97 4.03
N PHE A 15 9.34 17.16 4.63
CA PHE A 15 9.72 17.35 6.03
C PHE A 15 8.67 16.80 7.00
N ARG A 16 9.12 16.07 8.03
CA ARG A 16 8.28 15.56 9.14
C ARG A 16 8.95 15.87 10.48
N ASP A 17 8.25 16.52 11.41
CA ASP A 17 8.82 17.04 12.67
C ASP A 17 9.67 16.05 13.48
N TYR A 18 9.36 14.75 13.42
CA TYR A 18 10.03 13.71 14.22
C TYR A 18 11.27 13.09 13.54
N VAL A 19 11.51 13.34 12.26
CA VAL A 19 12.63 12.77 11.46
C VAL A 19 13.26 13.77 10.49
N GLY A 20 12.74 15.00 10.42
CA GLY A 20 13.11 16.00 9.43
C GLY A 20 12.84 15.50 8.00
N ASP A 21 13.82 15.68 7.13
CA ASP A 21 13.78 15.21 5.73
C ASP A 21 14.28 13.77 5.54
N GLN A 22 14.59 13.07 6.64
CA GLN A 22 15.14 11.73 6.57
C GLN A 22 14.04 10.65 6.60
N PRO A 23 14.32 9.44 6.07
CA PRO A 23 13.52 8.27 6.33
C PRO A 23 13.44 8.00 7.84
N ASP A 24 12.28 7.52 8.31
CA ASP A 24 12.17 7.06 9.69
C ASP A 24 12.89 5.71 9.90
N ILE A 25 12.97 5.25 11.15
CA ILE A 25 13.68 4.01 11.52
C ILE A 25 13.16 2.81 10.73
N TYR A 26 11.85 2.74 10.46
CA TYR A 26 11.30 1.66 9.67
C TYR A 26 11.61 1.88 8.19
N GLU A 27 11.49 3.09 7.66
CA GLU A 27 11.76 3.36 6.25
C GLU A 27 13.24 3.20 5.86
N ALA A 28 14.16 3.37 6.82
CA ALA A 28 15.60 3.18 6.64
C ALA A 28 16.01 1.69 6.61
N LEU A 29 15.16 0.77 7.11
CA LEU A 29 15.48 -0.64 7.11
C LEU A 29 15.30 -1.26 5.71
N PRO A 30 16.31 -1.96 5.16
CA PRO A 30 16.16 -2.67 3.91
C PRO A 30 15.02 -3.70 3.98
N ASP A 31 14.27 -3.84 2.89
CA ASP A 31 13.22 -4.85 2.70
C ASP A 31 12.05 -4.84 3.71
N ILE A 32 12.03 -3.95 4.70
CA ILE A 32 10.97 -3.91 5.71
C ILE A 32 9.58 -3.68 5.09
N GLN A 33 9.48 -2.83 4.07
CA GLN A 33 8.23 -2.57 3.36
C GLN A 33 7.78 -3.81 2.59
N LYS A 34 8.71 -4.55 1.99
CA LYS A 34 8.45 -5.82 1.30
C LYS A 34 7.94 -6.87 2.29
N ARG A 35 8.59 -7.01 3.45
CA ARG A 35 8.20 -7.93 4.53
C ARG A 35 6.84 -7.55 5.13
N ALA A 36 6.61 -6.27 5.38
CA ALA A 36 5.34 -5.76 5.88
C ALA A 36 4.21 -6.06 4.88
N ARG A 37 4.42 -5.77 3.59
CA ARG A 37 3.46 -6.11 2.53
C ARG A 37 3.11 -7.60 2.53
N GLN A 38 4.10 -8.48 2.64
CA GLN A 38 3.85 -9.93 2.70
C GLN A 38 3.01 -10.32 3.92
N LYS A 39 3.26 -9.70 5.08
CA LYS A 39 2.46 -9.94 6.29
C LYS A 39 1.02 -9.44 6.17
N TYR A 40 0.80 -8.27 5.57
CA TYR A 40 -0.57 -7.80 5.30
C TYR A 40 -1.34 -8.74 4.38
N ILE A 41 -0.69 -9.31 3.36
CA ILE A 41 -1.32 -10.31 2.47
C ILE A 41 -1.65 -11.60 3.25
N GLU A 42 -0.72 -12.09 4.08
CA GLU A 42 -0.92 -13.26 4.94
C GLU A 42 -2.06 -13.06 5.95
N TYR A 43 -2.19 -11.86 6.52
CA TYR A 43 -3.27 -11.55 7.45
C TYR A 43 -4.62 -11.46 6.72
N ALA A 44 -4.65 -10.80 5.56
CA ALA A 44 -5.85 -10.72 4.75
C ALA A 44 -6.36 -12.11 4.31
N SER A 45 -5.45 -13.05 4.01
CA SER A 45 -5.86 -14.41 3.62
C SER A 45 -6.43 -15.25 4.76
N ARG A 46 -6.26 -14.82 6.03
CA ARG A 46 -6.73 -15.52 7.22
C ARG A 46 -8.02 -14.92 7.79
N MET A 47 -8.42 -13.74 7.34
CA MET A 47 -9.55 -13.00 7.91
C MET A 47 -10.61 -12.78 6.81
N PRO A 48 -11.82 -13.35 6.95
CA PRO A 48 -12.82 -13.34 5.87
C PRO A 48 -13.36 -11.94 5.53
N ASN A 49 -13.19 -10.98 6.44
CA ASN A 49 -13.66 -9.60 6.32
C ASN A 49 -12.58 -8.62 5.83
N ILE A 50 -11.41 -9.10 5.43
CA ILE A 50 -10.36 -8.25 4.84
C ILE A 50 -10.30 -8.51 3.35
N ARG A 51 -10.37 -7.44 2.56
CA ARG A 51 -10.22 -7.47 1.10
C ARG A 51 -9.01 -6.64 0.68
N ILE A 52 -8.25 -7.14 -0.28
CA ILE A 52 -7.11 -6.42 -0.88
C ILE A 52 -7.58 -5.80 -2.18
N ILE A 53 -7.46 -4.47 -2.30
CA ILE A 53 -7.80 -3.74 -3.52
C ILE A 53 -6.52 -3.51 -4.35
N PRO A 54 -6.45 -3.97 -5.61
CA PRO A 54 -5.27 -3.81 -6.45
C PRO A 54 -5.21 -2.41 -7.07
N CYS A 55 -4.72 -1.42 -6.32
CA CYS A 55 -4.66 -0.03 -6.77
C CYS A 55 -3.53 0.28 -7.77
N MET A 56 -2.64 -0.66 -8.06
CA MET A 56 -1.46 -0.46 -8.91
C MET A 56 -1.54 -1.31 -10.17
N GLU A 57 -1.23 -0.74 -11.33
CA GLU A 57 -1.16 -1.41 -12.63
C GLU A 57 0.03 -0.88 -13.41
N GLN A 58 0.82 -1.78 -14.02
CA GLN A 58 2.03 -1.38 -14.78
C GLN A 58 2.95 -0.41 -14.01
N ASN A 59 3.12 -0.63 -12.71
CA ASN A 59 3.88 0.22 -11.77
C ASN A 59 3.37 1.66 -11.60
N ARG A 60 2.13 1.95 -11.96
CA ARG A 60 1.46 3.22 -11.71
C ARG A 60 0.25 3.03 -10.82
N LEU A 61 -0.06 4.05 -10.01
CA LEU A 61 -1.30 4.11 -9.27
C LEU A 61 -2.43 4.32 -10.27
N LYS A 62 -3.49 3.52 -10.16
CA LYS A 62 -4.74 3.70 -10.91
C LYS A 62 -5.38 5.04 -10.54
N SER A 63 -6.25 5.56 -11.41
CA SER A 63 -6.98 6.79 -11.09
C SER A 63 -7.95 6.57 -9.92
N ILE A 64 -8.37 7.67 -9.29
CA ILE A 64 -9.31 7.63 -8.17
C ILE A 64 -10.62 6.96 -8.58
N GLU A 65 -11.10 7.23 -9.80
CA GLU A 65 -12.35 6.66 -10.34
C GLU A 65 -12.26 5.15 -10.49
N VAL A 66 -11.14 4.64 -11.01
CA VAL A 66 -10.92 3.20 -11.17
C VAL A 66 -10.79 2.52 -9.80
N ILE A 67 -10.08 3.13 -8.86
CA ILE A 67 -9.96 2.60 -7.50
C ILE A 67 -11.33 2.59 -6.81
N GLY A 68 -12.13 3.65 -6.99
CA GLY A 68 -13.50 3.73 -6.47
C GLY A 68 -14.37 2.59 -6.98
N ALA A 69 -14.37 2.34 -8.30
CA ALA A 69 -15.13 1.23 -8.87
C ALA A 69 -14.73 -0.15 -8.31
N LEU A 70 -13.43 -0.38 -8.07
CA LEU A 70 -12.94 -1.62 -7.45
C LEU A 70 -13.43 -1.76 -6.00
N ILE A 71 -13.56 -0.66 -5.26
CA ILE A 71 -14.10 -0.66 -3.90
C ILE A 71 -15.60 -0.97 -3.94
N ASP A 72 -16.35 -0.29 -4.82
CA ASP A 72 -17.80 -0.47 -4.95
C ASP A 72 -18.17 -1.91 -5.33
N GLU A 73 -17.38 -2.56 -6.17
CA GLU A 73 -17.53 -3.99 -6.51
C GLU A 73 -17.40 -4.88 -5.27
N GLN A 74 -16.39 -4.65 -4.44
CA GLN A 74 -16.20 -5.44 -3.21
C GLN A 74 -17.30 -5.18 -2.17
N ILE A 75 -17.79 -3.95 -2.06
CA ILE A 75 -18.89 -3.60 -1.16
C ILE A 75 -20.19 -4.26 -1.64
N SER A 76 -20.47 -4.20 -2.95
CA SER A 76 -21.67 -4.80 -3.53
C SER A 76 -21.72 -6.31 -3.29
N PHE A 77 -20.59 -7.01 -3.42
CA PHE A 77 -20.49 -8.44 -3.09
C PHE A 77 -20.82 -8.75 -1.63
N LEU A 78 -20.55 -7.84 -0.69
CA LEU A 78 -20.83 -8.03 0.74
C LEU A 78 -22.29 -7.71 1.12
N LEU A 79 -23.00 -6.94 0.29
CA LEU A 79 -24.39 -6.53 0.53
C LEU A 79 -25.42 -7.39 -0.24
N ALA A 80 -24.95 -8.27 -1.13
CA ALA A 80 -25.76 -9.23 -1.86
C ALA A 80 -25.98 -10.53 -1.06
#